data_AF-A0AAD9UYQ1-F1
#
_entry.id   AF-A0AAD9UYQ1-F1
#
_cell.length_a   1.000
_cell.length_b   1.000
_cell.length_c   1.000
_cell.angle_alpha   90.00
_cell.angle_beta   90.00
_cell.angle_gamma   90.00
#
_symmetry.space_group_name_H-M   'P 1'
#
loop_
_entity.id
_entity.type
_entity.pdbx_description
1 polymer ?
#
loop_
_entity_poly.entity_id
_entity_poly.type
_entity_poly.pdbx_seq_one_letter_code
_entity_poly.pdbx_strand_id
1 'polypeptide(L)'
;MSTVYSHGELRFFRLAKCVVDHATEALRIAFKQEWNYLHTSSPWQNDRTSGSLLLAEEKPSSRLLDPAYSKDYQHIKDKLSRGNLEDWDVTVLFFALKYSHALSRIRYGFHWRRIESAIYRIKGVRNVLFSHASEAYVSQYTFERNVDILVQAVEDLLSSSDPLVEELQKLRNETEFATEDLLRYKQLVKDDHTDFLLLEESIKRLEDKLGTKATSQTVCETAESAEGSSEISNNSEIVSKMCCRMDKLERQIATAVDLVPSRSKPAILRRAKYIRLMNKSFYMSCNFRWGELEKLLQEFNDDSDTDLKIFAGIQSAVGLNLQSKKKEALDVLNSLLRETSEAPHCVVLRARIKICKAYILHDQGKDDEAMEQADDAKAMLDLRECHEDLGELNNIKANIILSASKNGAEDRERILCHLDRSIHSCEKATVDRSVTIVQAKIRKALLHLGYYQHGILEEVPPSDIDIAQTILKRVSEQCEPLSKRSKVYFTYGESLLAHRKGDTRVAGKLEHKVRKKCEKHEFGFEIQQLDILRTLIRGASL
;
A
#
# COMPACT_ATOMS: atom_id res chain seq x y z
N MET A 1 25.73 -39.70 -3.45
CA MET A 1 24.80 -39.35 -2.34
C MET A 1 23.72 -38.45 -2.92
N SER A 2 22.45 -38.79 -2.78
CA SER A 2 21.34 -37.97 -3.29
C SER A 2 21.28 -36.68 -2.46
N THR A 3 21.53 -35.53 -3.09
CA THR A 3 21.39 -34.23 -2.44
C THR A 3 19.91 -33.96 -2.21
N VAL A 4 19.48 -34.01 -0.95
CA VAL A 4 18.09 -33.80 -0.50
C VAL A 4 17.57 -32.38 -0.83
N TYR A 5 18.48 -31.43 -1.09
CA TYR A 5 18.17 -30.03 -1.39
C TYR A 5 18.81 -29.60 -2.71
N SER A 6 18.11 -28.75 -3.45
CA SER A 6 18.64 -28.08 -4.63
C SER A 6 19.72 -27.05 -4.24
N HIS A 7 20.59 -26.73 -5.19
CA HIS A 7 21.61 -25.69 -4.99
C HIS A 7 21.01 -24.32 -4.63
N GLY A 8 19.78 -24.02 -5.10
CA GLY A 8 19.11 -22.76 -4.78
C GLY A 8 18.53 -22.71 -3.36
N GLU A 9 18.06 -23.83 -2.84
CA GLU A 9 17.65 -23.95 -1.44
C GLU A 9 18.84 -23.83 -0.49
N LEU A 10 19.97 -24.48 -0.82
CA LEU A 10 21.20 -24.34 -0.05
C LEU A 10 21.72 -22.89 -0.04
N ARG A 11 21.55 -22.14 -1.13
CA ARG A 11 21.86 -20.70 -1.16
C ARG A 11 20.90 -19.88 -0.30
N PHE A 12 19.61 -20.21 -0.33
CA PHE A 12 18.61 -19.57 0.53
C PHE A 12 19.00 -19.74 2.01
N PHE A 13 19.31 -20.96 2.45
CA PHE A 13 19.67 -21.23 3.85
C PHE A 13 20.98 -20.56 4.27
N ARG A 14 22.00 -20.56 3.42
CA ARG A 14 23.25 -19.83 3.68
C ARG A 14 23.00 -18.33 3.82
N LEU A 15 22.18 -17.75 2.95
CA LEU A 15 21.85 -16.32 3.03
C LEU A 15 21.02 -16.00 4.28
N ALA A 16 20.11 -16.89 4.69
CA ALA A 16 19.39 -16.76 5.95
C ALA A 16 20.34 -16.76 7.14
N LYS A 17 21.35 -17.64 7.15
CA LYS A 17 22.42 -17.66 8.16
C LYS A 17 23.23 -16.37 8.19
N CYS A 18 23.59 -15.82 7.03
CA CYS A 18 24.26 -14.52 6.94
C CYS A 18 23.45 -13.40 7.63
N VAL A 19 22.13 -13.43 7.54
CA VAL A 19 21.26 -12.40 8.15
C VAL A 19 20.98 -12.66 9.63
N VAL A 20 20.50 -13.86 9.96
CA VAL A 20 19.99 -14.21 11.30
C VAL A 20 21.12 -14.34 12.31
N ASP A 21 22.28 -14.84 11.89
CA ASP A 21 23.39 -15.10 12.80
C ASP A 21 24.40 -13.93 12.71
N HIS A 22 25.03 -13.74 11.56
CA HIS A 22 26.18 -12.84 11.44
C HIS A 22 25.82 -11.34 11.41
N ALA A 23 24.87 -10.93 10.57
CA ALA A 23 24.47 -9.52 10.50
C ALA A 23 23.72 -9.07 11.76
N THR A 24 22.95 -9.97 12.38
CA THR A 24 22.27 -9.72 13.65
C THR A 24 23.30 -9.53 14.77
N GLU A 25 24.33 -10.37 14.83
CA GLU A 25 25.41 -10.21 15.81
C GLU A 25 26.17 -8.89 15.63
N ALA A 26 26.47 -8.51 14.39
CA ALA A 26 27.12 -7.23 14.11
C ALA A 26 26.28 -6.03 14.60
N LEU A 27 24.95 -6.11 14.48
CA LEU A 27 24.04 -5.09 15.00
C LEU A 27 24.00 -5.06 16.54
N ARG A 28 24.13 -6.20 17.22
CA ARG A 28 24.23 -6.25 18.69
C ARG A 28 25.50 -5.57 19.18
N ILE A 29 26.62 -5.86 18.54
CA ILE A 29 27.91 -5.24 18.85
C ILE A 29 27.81 -3.73 18.62
N ALA A 30 27.29 -3.29 17.47
CA ALA A 30 27.11 -1.88 17.18
C ALA A 30 26.19 -1.19 18.20
N PHE A 31 25.04 -1.78 18.53
CA PHE A 31 24.14 -1.25 19.55
C PHE A 31 24.85 -1.07 20.90
N LYS A 32 25.59 -2.09 21.35
CA LYS A 32 26.31 -2.04 22.63
C LYS A 32 27.40 -0.97 22.64
N GLN A 33 28.12 -0.81 21.54
CA GLN A 33 29.13 0.25 21.39
C GLN A 33 28.51 1.64 21.49
N GLU A 34 27.45 1.90 20.73
CA GLU A 34 26.76 3.19 20.74
C GLU A 34 26.10 3.49 22.09
N TRP A 35 25.50 2.50 22.73
CA TRP A 35 24.95 2.64 24.08
C TRP A 35 26.05 3.03 25.07
N ASN A 36 27.16 2.28 25.11
CA ASN A 36 28.23 2.52 26.06
C ASN A 36 28.95 3.86 25.82
N TYR A 37 28.97 4.32 24.57
CA TYR A 37 29.47 5.65 24.22
C TYR A 37 28.57 6.76 24.78
N LEU A 38 27.25 6.63 24.69
CA LEU A 38 26.30 7.62 25.21
C LEU A 38 26.14 7.56 26.73
N HIS A 39 26.16 6.35 27.29
CA HIS A 39 25.81 6.03 28.67
C HIS A 39 27.02 5.49 29.42
N THR A 40 28.10 6.28 29.45
CA THR A 40 29.39 5.88 30.04
C THR A 40 29.29 5.52 31.52
N SER A 41 28.37 6.15 32.26
CA SER A 41 28.09 5.86 33.67
C SER A 41 27.13 4.68 33.89
N SER A 42 26.53 4.14 32.83
CA SER A 42 25.62 2.99 32.89
C SER A 42 25.78 2.09 31.66
N PRO A 43 26.95 1.42 31.51
CA PRO A 43 27.22 0.56 30.37
C PRO A 43 26.25 -0.63 30.32
N TRP A 44 25.95 -1.11 29.12
CA TRP A 44 25.02 -2.20 28.87
C TRP A 44 25.51 -3.54 29.44
N GLN A 45 24.76 -4.14 30.36
CA GLN A 45 25.10 -5.36 31.10
C GLN A 45 24.37 -6.62 30.62
N ASN A 46 23.54 -6.54 29.58
CA ASN A 46 22.68 -7.65 29.13
C ASN A 46 21.69 -8.15 30.19
N ASP A 47 21.09 -7.23 30.93
CA ASP A 47 20.19 -7.53 32.04
C ASP A 47 18.95 -6.62 32.07
N ARG A 48 18.01 -6.94 32.97
CA ARG A 48 16.77 -6.19 33.13
C ARG A 48 17.01 -4.73 33.52
N THR A 49 18.13 -4.45 34.20
CA THR A 49 18.53 -3.10 34.61
C THR A 49 18.82 -2.24 33.37
N SER A 50 19.64 -2.76 32.46
CA SER A 50 19.98 -2.12 31.18
C SER A 50 18.72 -1.89 30.33
N GLY A 51 17.84 -2.89 30.25
CA GLY A 51 16.56 -2.78 29.55
C GLY A 51 15.63 -1.71 30.14
N SER A 52 15.57 -1.64 31.47
CA SER A 52 14.73 -0.65 32.17
C SER A 52 15.25 0.78 31.98
N LEU A 53 16.57 0.97 31.95
CA LEU A 53 17.19 2.27 31.65
C LEU A 53 16.86 2.74 30.24
N LEU A 54 16.96 1.87 29.24
CA LEU A 54 16.56 2.18 27.87
C LEU A 54 15.11 2.64 27.81
N LEU A 55 14.20 1.88 28.43
CA LEU A 55 12.77 2.21 28.42
C LEU A 55 12.44 3.49 29.20
N ALA A 56 13.20 3.82 30.24
CA ALA A 56 13.01 5.05 31.01
C ALA A 56 13.38 6.32 30.21
N GLU A 57 14.28 6.20 29.23
CA GLU A 57 14.67 7.29 28.34
C GLU A 57 13.75 7.46 27.12
N GLU A 58 12.79 6.54 26.93
CA GLU A 58 11.81 6.66 25.87
C GLU A 58 10.86 7.83 26.11
N LYS A 59 10.59 8.61 25.05
CA LYS A 59 9.62 9.69 25.11
C LYS A 59 8.19 9.16 24.99
N PRO A 60 7.18 9.90 25.50
CA PRO A 60 5.77 9.55 25.29
C PRO A 60 5.37 9.42 23.81
N SER A 61 6.08 10.10 22.91
CA SER A 61 5.91 9.99 21.45
C SER A 61 6.63 8.80 20.82
N SER A 62 7.33 7.98 21.60
CA SER A 62 7.95 6.73 21.15
C SER A 62 6.87 5.72 20.85
N ARG A 63 7.05 4.92 19.78
CA ARG A 63 6.09 3.87 19.41
C ARG A 63 5.91 2.80 20.51
N LEU A 64 6.87 2.68 21.45
CA LEU A 64 6.76 1.78 22.61
C LEU A 64 5.76 2.27 23.67
N LEU A 65 5.48 3.58 23.71
CA LEU A 65 4.71 4.25 24.75
C LEU A 65 3.45 4.95 24.22
N ASP A 66 3.41 5.27 22.92
CA ASP A 66 2.26 5.89 22.28
C ASP A 66 1.03 4.95 22.36
N PRO A 67 -0.12 5.39 22.91
CA PRO A 67 -1.31 4.56 23.02
C PRO A 67 -1.80 3.96 21.70
N ALA A 68 -1.55 4.61 20.56
CA ALA A 68 -1.94 4.13 19.24
C ALA A 68 -1.10 2.97 18.73
N TYR A 69 0.12 2.77 19.25
CA TYR A 69 1.09 1.78 18.74
C TYR A 69 1.64 0.83 19.83
N SER A 70 1.49 1.18 21.11
CA SER A 70 2.12 0.47 22.24
C SER A 70 1.78 -1.02 22.31
N LYS A 71 0.58 -1.41 21.86
CA LYS A 71 0.16 -2.82 21.79
C LYS A 71 0.90 -3.61 20.71
N ASP A 72 1.24 -2.98 19.60
CA ASP A 72 1.89 -3.62 18.43
C ASP A 72 3.39 -3.78 18.67
N TYR A 73 3.96 -2.82 19.38
CA TYR A 73 5.35 -2.82 19.81
C TYR A 73 5.58 -3.54 21.14
N GLN A 74 4.57 -4.21 21.72
CA GLN A 74 4.70 -4.88 23.00
C GLN A 74 5.76 -6.00 22.96
N HIS A 75 5.84 -6.77 21.88
CA HIS A 75 6.85 -7.82 21.74
C HIS A 75 8.29 -7.26 21.71
N ILE A 76 8.50 -6.11 21.06
CA ILE A 76 9.77 -5.37 21.09
C ILE A 76 10.02 -4.85 22.50
N LYS A 77 9.03 -4.21 23.11
CA LYS A 77 9.11 -3.69 24.49
C LYS A 77 9.45 -4.78 25.49
N ASP A 78 8.89 -5.97 25.36
CA ASP A 78 9.17 -7.12 26.23
C ASP A 78 10.63 -7.58 26.07
N LYS A 79 11.13 -7.69 24.83
CA LYS A 79 12.55 -8.01 24.55
C LYS A 79 13.50 -6.93 25.05
N LEU A 80 13.18 -5.66 24.82
CA LEU A 80 13.94 -4.51 25.33
C LEU A 80 13.96 -4.49 26.86
N SER A 81 12.82 -4.76 27.51
CA SER A 81 12.70 -4.75 28.98
C SER A 81 13.55 -5.82 29.66
N ARG A 82 13.77 -6.95 29.00
CA ARG A 82 14.70 -8.00 29.47
C ARG A 82 16.15 -7.59 29.36
N GLY A 83 16.47 -6.70 28.42
CA GLY A 83 17.79 -6.13 28.19
C GLY A 83 18.86 -7.11 27.72
N ASN A 84 18.52 -8.38 27.45
CA ASN A 84 19.46 -9.38 26.95
C ASN A 84 19.55 -9.30 25.41
N LEU A 85 20.71 -8.89 24.87
CA LEU A 85 20.91 -8.75 23.41
C LEU A 85 20.79 -10.07 22.65
N GLU A 86 21.06 -11.22 23.28
CA GLU A 86 20.87 -12.53 22.65
C GLU A 86 19.40 -12.83 22.32
N ASP A 87 18.47 -12.25 23.08
CA ASP A 87 17.04 -12.39 22.84
C ASP A 87 16.54 -11.45 21.72
N TRP A 88 17.40 -10.53 21.26
CA TRP A 88 17.04 -9.53 20.26
C TRP A 88 17.32 -10.10 18.88
N ASP A 89 16.25 -10.16 18.09
CA ASP A 89 16.34 -10.44 16.67
C ASP A 89 16.70 -9.15 15.89
N VAL A 90 16.94 -9.31 14.59
CA VAL A 90 17.28 -8.22 13.68
C VAL A 90 16.25 -7.07 13.71
N THR A 91 14.96 -7.36 13.95
CA THR A 91 13.88 -6.36 13.99
C THR A 91 13.96 -5.53 15.27
N VAL A 92 14.20 -6.15 16.42
CA VAL A 92 14.41 -5.43 17.68
C VAL A 92 15.64 -4.53 17.61
N LEU A 93 16.73 -4.99 16.99
CA LEU A 93 17.95 -4.22 16.83
C LEU A 93 17.77 -3.02 15.89
N PHE A 94 17.03 -3.19 14.79
CA PHE A 94 16.63 -2.07 13.94
C PHE A 94 15.83 -1.03 14.73
N PHE A 95 14.91 -1.49 15.57
CA PHE A 95 14.14 -0.59 16.41
C PHE A 95 15.02 0.17 17.40
N ALA A 96 15.85 -0.54 18.15
CA ALA A 96 16.71 0.04 19.16
C ALA A 96 17.64 1.11 18.54
N LEU A 97 18.39 0.75 17.49
CA LEU A 97 19.33 1.67 16.85
C LEU A 97 18.64 2.87 16.18
N LYS A 98 17.57 2.62 15.41
CA LYS A 98 16.98 3.65 14.53
C LYS A 98 15.84 4.45 15.15
N TYR A 99 15.10 3.88 16.09
CA TYR A 99 13.87 4.49 16.60
C TYR A 99 13.89 4.81 18.09
N SER A 100 14.60 4.04 18.93
CA SER A 100 14.69 4.31 20.38
C SER A 100 15.11 5.74 20.69
N HIS A 101 14.42 6.42 21.59
CA HIS A 101 14.83 7.79 21.95
C HIS A 101 16.16 7.82 22.72
N ALA A 102 16.47 6.75 23.48
CA ALA A 102 17.70 6.60 24.26
C ALA A 102 18.97 6.69 23.40
N LEU A 103 18.88 6.32 22.13
CA LEU A 103 19.96 6.43 21.14
C LEU A 103 19.79 7.63 20.19
N SER A 104 18.88 8.56 20.44
CA SER A 104 18.68 9.70 19.54
C SER A 104 19.94 10.57 19.37
N ARG A 105 20.84 10.56 20.37
CA ARG A 105 22.09 11.32 20.42
C ARG A 105 23.22 10.80 19.53
N ILE A 106 23.11 9.61 18.97
CA ILE A 106 24.10 9.12 17.98
C ILE A 106 23.69 9.45 16.54
N ARG A 107 22.47 9.98 16.30
CA ARG A 107 21.88 10.08 14.96
C ARG A 107 22.32 11.29 14.14
N TYR A 108 23.59 11.65 14.24
CA TYR A 108 24.15 12.82 13.56
C TYR A 108 25.53 12.52 12.98
N GLY A 109 25.89 13.24 11.92
CA GLY A 109 27.23 13.18 11.34
C GLY A 109 27.51 11.95 10.47
N PHE A 110 28.78 11.79 10.10
CA PHE A 110 29.21 10.76 9.15
C PHE A 110 29.13 9.34 9.72
N HIS A 111 29.49 9.17 11.01
CA HIS A 111 29.42 7.88 11.71
C HIS A 111 28.01 7.28 11.66
N TRP A 112 26.99 8.07 12.03
CA TRP A 112 25.59 7.65 11.92
C TRP A 112 25.17 7.27 10.51
N ARG A 113 25.58 8.03 9.49
CA ARG A 113 25.22 7.72 8.10
C ARG A 113 25.74 6.34 7.68
N ARG A 114 26.89 5.90 8.20
CA ARG A 114 27.42 4.55 7.97
C ARG A 114 26.55 3.49 8.66
N ILE A 115 26.23 3.68 9.94
CA ILE A 115 25.33 2.78 10.70
C ILE A 115 23.95 2.70 10.03
N GLU A 116 23.36 3.84 9.65
CA GLU A 116 22.06 3.90 9.00
C GLU A 116 22.07 3.22 7.62
N SER A 117 23.14 3.41 6.83
CA SER A 117 23.34 2.74 5.55
C SER A 117 23.44 1.21 5.73
N ALA A 118 24.20 0.74 6.72
CA ALA A 118 24.32 -0.68 7.03
C ALA A 118 22.98 -1.29 7.46
N ILE A 119 22.23 -0.63 8.34
CA ILE A 119 20.88 -1.04 8.75
C ILE A 119 19.96 -1.15 7.51
N TYR A 120 20.01 -0.17 6.60
CA TYR A 120 19.20 -0.19 5.38
C TYR A 120 19.55 -1.36 4.46
N ARG A 121 20.85 -1.64 4.29
CA ARG A 121 21.35 -2.77 3.48
C ARG A 121 20.92 -4.12 4.06
N ILE A 122 21.14 -4.35 5.36
CA ILE A 122 20.74 -5.61 6.04
C ILE A 122 19.22 -5.80 5.94
N LYS A 123 18.44 -4.74 6.14
CA LYS A 123 16.98 -4.77 5.98
C LYS A 123 16.57 -5.15 4.55
N GLY A 124 17.25 -4.61 3.53
CA GLY A 124 17.01 -4.95 2.14
C GLY A 124 17.19 -6.43 1.85
N VAL A 125 18.28 -7.03 2.35
CA VAL A 125 18.58 -8.47 2.17
C VAL A 125 17.57 -9.34 2.93
N ARG A 126 17.23 -8.98 4.18
CA ARG A 126 16.19 -9.66 4.98
C ARG A 126 14.87 -9.73 4.21
N ASN A 127 14.44 -8.62 3.60
CA ASN A 127 13.18 -8.57 2.87
C ASN A 127 13.16 -9.44 1.61
N VAL A 128 14.30 -9.61 0.93
CA VAL A 128 14.43 -10.54 -0.20
C VAL A 128 14.20 -11.99 0.25
N LEU A 129 14.68 -12.35 1.44
CA LEU A 129 14.54 -13.71 2.00
C LEU A 129 13.15 -14.02 2.54
N PHE A 130 12.61 -13.14 3.39
CA PHE A 130 11.44 -13.48 4.21
C PHE A 130 10.13 -12.88 3.71
N SER A 131 10.17 -11.91 2.79
CA SER A 131 8.96 -11.20 2.34
C SER A 131 8.57 -11.46 0.88
N HIS A 132 9.46 -12.04 0.06
CA HIS A 132 9.26 -12.17 -1.39
C HIS A 132 9.58 -13.55 -1.96
N ALA A 133 10.05 -14.49 -1.15
CA ALA A 133 10.36 -15.83 -1.58
C ALA A 133 9.10 -16.71 -1.44
N SER A 134 8.33 -16.86 -2.52
CA SER A 134 7.19 -17.81 -2.57
C SER A 134 7.66 -19.27 -2.44
N GLU A 135 8.96 -19.51 -2.63
CA GLU A 135 9.67 -20.78 -2.44
C GLU A 135 11.02 -20.49 -1.79
N ALA A 136 11.55 -21.39 -0.96
CA ALA A 136 12.85 -21.26 -0.28
C ALA A 136 14.03 -21.39 -1.26
N TYR A 137 14.08 -20.56 -2.30
CA TYR A 137 15.01 -20.66 -3.43
C TYR A 137 15.65 -19.31 -3.74
N VAL A 138 16.98 -19.29 -3.91
CA VAL A 138 17.73 -18.11 -4.34
C VAL A 138 18.66 -18.45 -5.51
N SER A 139 18.65 -17.60 -6.55
CA SER A 139 19.58 -17.72 -7.68
C SER A 139 21.03 -17.42 -7.26
N GLN A 140 22.03 -17.96 -7.97
CA GLN A 140 23.45 -17.70 -7.67
C GLN A 140 23.77 -16.19 -7.66
N TYR A 141 23.32 -15.47 -8.70
CA TYR A 141 23.53 -14.02 -8.81
C TYR A 141 22.89 -13.25 -7.64
N THR A 142 21.65 -13.58 -7.28
CA THR A 142 20.96 -12.97 -6.15
C THR A 142 21.67 -13.28 -4.83
N PHE A 143 22.15 -14.50 -4.66
CA PHE A 143 22.89 -14.90 -3.47
C PHE A 143 24.18 -14.10 -3.31
N GLU A 144 25.06 -14.12 -4.32
CA GLU A 144 26.36 -13.44 -4.28
C GLU A 144 26.20 -11.94 -4.05
N ARG A 145 25.29 -11.29 -4.79
CA ARG A 145 25.01 -9.86 -4.62
C ARG A 145 24.57 -9.53 -3.20
N ASN A 146 23.69 -10.34 -2.61
CA ASN A 146 23.20 -10.08 -1.25
C ASN A 146 24.26 -10.38 -0.19
N VAL A 147 25.12 -11.38 -0.39
CA VAL A 147 26.28 -11.62 0.48
C VAL A 147 27.24 -10.42 0.44
N ASP A 148 27.58 -9.90 -0.75
CA ASP A 148 28.44 -8.72 -0.89
C ASP A 148 27.83 -7.48 -0.17
N ILE A 149 26.51 -7.30 -0.26
CA ILE A 149 25.79 -6.25 0.47
C ILE A 149 25.91 -6.44 1.99
N LEU A 150 25.78 -7.66 2.49
CA LEU A 150 25.91 -7.96 3.93
C LEU A 150 27.34 -7.77 4.42
N VAL A 151 28.34 -8.22 3.66
CA VAL A 151 29.77 -7.99 3.95
C VAL A 151 30.01 -6.50 4.11
N GLN A 152 29.65 -5.69 3.11
CA GLN A 152 29.85 -4.25 3.17
C GLN A 152 29.11 -3.60 4.34
N ALA A 153 27.91 -4.08 4.67
CA ALA A 153 27.14 -3.56 5.80
C ALA A 153 27.79 -3.88 7.15
N VAL A 154 28.32 -5.09 7.33
CA VAL A 154 29.04 -5.47 8.56
C VAL A 154 30.36 -4.71 8.69
N GLU A 155 31.09 -4.50 7.59
CA GLU A 155 32.27 -3.62 7.57
C GLU A 155 31.96 -2.18 7.99
N ASP A 156 30.78 -1.68 7.59
CA ASP A 156 30.32 -0.34 7.95
C ASP A 156 29.89 -0.21 9.42
N LEU A 157 29.43 -1.31 10.04
CA LEU A 157 29.08 -1.34 11.47
C LEU A 157 30.30 -1.53 12.37
N LEU A 158 31.26 -2.33 11.93
CA LEU A 158 32.39 -2.78 12.73
C LEU A 158 33.70 -2.34 12.07
N SER A 159 34.44 -3.29 11.49
CA SER A 159 35.69 -3.08 10.78
C SER A 159 35.83 -4.16 9.71
N SER A 160 36.56 -3.88 8.64
CA SER A 160 36.89 -4.89 7.62
C SER A 160 37.74 -6.05 8.12
N SER A 161 38.35 -5.89 9.30
CA SER A 161 39.12 -6.94 9.99
C SER A 161 38.29 -7.73 11.03
N ASP A 162 37.00 -7.43 11.19
CA ASP A 162 36.16 -8.11 12.16
C ASP A 162 35.92 -9.58 11.74
N PRO A 163 36.00 -10.56 12.66
CA PRO A 163 35.78 -11.97 12.34
C PRO A 163 34.43 -12.25 11.64
N LEU A 164 33.39 -11.46 11.91
CA LEU A 164 32.08 -11.62 11.26
C LEU A 164 32.13 -11.33 9.75
N VAL A 165 33.03 -10.46 9.30
CA VAL A 165 33.27 -10.18 7.88
C VAL A 165 33.91 -11.40 7.22
N GLU A 166 34.87 -12.03 7.89
CA GLU A 166 35.52 -13.25 7.41
C GLU A 166 34.53 -14.42 7.34
N GLU A 167 33.69 -14.60 8.35
CA GLU A 167 32.66 -15.65 8.37
C GLU A 167 31.62 -15.46 7.26
N LEU A 168 31.17 -14.23 6.98
CA LEU A 168 30.30 -13.94 5.85
C LEU A 168 30.95 -14.28 4.50
N GLN A 169 32.26 -14.03 4.36
CA GLN A 169 33.02 -14.39 3.16
C GLN A 169 33.24 -15.90 3.03
N LYS A 170 33.39 -16.64 4.13
CA LYS A 170 33.48 -18.11 4.13
C LYS A 170 32.17 -18.75 3.66
N LEU A 171 31.02 -18.27 4.16
CA LEU A 171 29.69 -18.76 3.76
C LEU A 171 29.40 -18.61 2.26
N ARG A 172 30.07 -17.67 1.58
CA ARG A 172 30.02 -17.51 0.12
C ARG A 172 30.47 -18.78 -0.61
N ASN A 173 31.53 -19.41 -0.09
CA ASN A 173 32.25 -20.51 -0.74
C ASN A 173 31.97 -21.87 -0.10
N GLU A 174 31.21 -21.89 1.00
CA GLU A 174 30.89 -23.11 1.74
C GLU A 174 30.04 -24.07 0.90
N THR A 175 30.52 -25.31 0.74
CA THR A 175 29.88 -26.37 -0.05
C THR A 175 29.08 -27.37 0.78
N GLU A 176 29.28 -27.37 2.11
CA GLU A 176 28.64 -28.29 3.06
C GLU A 176 27.93 -27.46 4.14
N PHE A 177 26.63 -27.68 4.35
CA PHE A 177 25.83 -26.94 5.32
C PHE A 177 25.28 -27.89 6.38
N ALA A 178 25.48 -27.57 7.66
CA ALA A 178 25.07 -28.44 8.76
C ALA A 178 23.55 -28.67 8.77
N THR A 179 23.12 -29.93 8.92
CA THR A 179 21.71 -30.34 8.82
C THR A 179 20.84 -29.72 9.93
N GLU A 180 21.41 -29.44 11.10
CA GLU A 180 20.71 -28.80 12.24
C GLU A 180 20.37 -27.33 11.97
N ASP A 181 21.29 -26.56 11.39
CA ASP A 181 21.04 -25.18 10.95
C ASP A 181 19.89 -25.14 9.92
N LEU A 182 19.87 -26.11 9.01
CA LEU A 182 18.86 -26.22 7.95
C LEU A 182 17.45 -26.51 8.52
N LEU A 183 17.34 -27.36 9.53
CA LEU A 183 16.09 -27.61 10.25
C LEU A 183 15.62 -26.36 11.02
N ARG A 184 16.55 -25.64 11.67
CA ARG A 184 16.26 -24.37 12.37
C ARG A 184 15.70 -23.33 11.41
N TYR A 185 16.35 -23.10 10.27
CA TYR A 185 15.88 -22.11 9.30
C TYR A 185 14.60 -22.52 8.59
N LYS A 186 14.38 -23.81 8.35
CA LYS A 186 13.10 -24.32 7.83
C LYS A 186 11.95 -24.10 8.81
N GLN A 187 12.19 -24.27 10.11
CA GLN A 187 11.19 -23.96 11.13
C GLN A 187 10.92 -22.46 11.20
N LEU A 188 11.95 -21.62 11.09
CA LEU A 188 11.82 -20.16 11.11
C LEU A 188 11.01 -19.63 9.91
N VAL A 189 11.23 -20.20 8.71
CA VAL A 189 10.43 -19.93 7.51
C VAL A 189 9.00 -20.46 7.66
N LYS A 190 8.83 -21.64 8.26
CA LYS A 190 7.50 -22.20 8.53
C LYS A 190 6.75 -21.41 9.58
N ASP A 191 7.38 -20.91 10.63
CA ASP A 191 6.72 -20.13 11.67
C ASP A 191 6.28 -18.78 11.10
N ASP A 192 7.13 -18.09 10.33
CA ASP A 192 6.77 -16.86 9.62
C ASP A 192 5.69 -17.11 8.53
N HIS A 193 5.75 -18.23 7.80
CA HIS A 193 4.75 -18.61 6.78
C HIS A 193 3.46 -19.16 7.40
N THR A 194 3.50 -19.79 8.57
CA THR A 194 2.33 -20.27 9.31
C THR A 194 1.64 -19.11 10.00
N ASP A 195 2.38 -18.12 10.50
CA ASP A 195 1.81 -16.85 10.96
C ASP A 195 1.14 -16.10 9.80
N PHE A 196 1.69 -16.18 8.58
CA PHE A 196 1.08 -15.61 7.37
C PHE A 196 -0.14 -16.42 6.86
N LEU A 197 -0.07 -17.75 6.83
CA LEU A 197 -1.19 -18.62 6.43
C LEU A 197 -2.32 -18.61 7.46
N LEU A 198 -2.02 -18.56 8.75
CA LEU A 198 -3.03 -18.38 9.81
C LEU A 198 -3.67 -17.00 9.72
N LEU A 199 -2.93 -15.97 9.28
CA LEU A 199 -3.48 -14.64 8.98
C LEU A 199 -4.41 -14.70 7.77
N GLU A 200 -4.02 -15.36 6.68
CA GLU A 200 -4.80 -15.52 5.45
C GLU A 200 -6.06 -16.37 5.67
N GLU A 201 -5.96 -17.50 6.39
CA GLU A 201 -7.10 -18.35 6.74
C GLU A 201 -8.04 -17.67 7.73
N SER A 202 -7.51 -16.83 8.62
CA SER A 202 -8.31 -16.00 9.54
C SER A 202 -9.00 -14.84 8.83
N ILE A 203 -8.35 -14.23 7.82
CA ILE A 203 -8.96 -13.23 6.92
C ILE A 203 -10.10 -13.87 6.13
N LYS A 204 -9.86 -15.05 5.54
CA LYS A 204 -10.86 -15.79 4.78
C LYS A 204 -12.07 -16.21 5.63
N ARG A 205 -11.84 -16.70 6.86
CA ARG A 205 -12.92 -17.02 7.82
C ARG A 205 -13.65 -15.77 8.34
N LEU A 206 -13.01 -14.60 8.36
CA LEU A 206 -13.64 -13.31 8.68
C LEU A 206 -14.50 -12.81 7.51
N GLU A 207 -14.04 -12.98 6.28
CA GLU A 207 -14.78 -12.67 5.05
C GLU A 207 -16.03 -13.56 4.93
N ASP A 208 -15.90 -14.87 5.20
CA ASP A 208 -17.03 -15.81 5.20
C ASP A 208 -18.07 -15.49 6.30
N LYS A 209 -17.62 -15.01 7.46
CA LYS A 209 -18.49 -14.59 8.58
C LYS A 209 -19.15 -13.22 8.36
N LEU A 210 -18.46 -12.29 7.70
CA LEU A 210 -19.06 -11.02 7.25
C LEU A 210 -20.12 -11.26 6.17
N GLY A 211 -19.96 -12.33 5.37
CA GLY A 211 -20.99 -12.84 4.47
C GLY A 211 -22.20 -13.46 5.19
N THR A 212 -21.98 -14.29 6.23
CA THR A 212 -23.08 -14.97 6.96
C THR A 212 -23.81 -14.09 7.98
N LYS A 213 -23.19 -13.03 8.52
CA LYS A 213 -23.87 -12.05 9.38
C LYS A 213 -24.90 -11.19 8.64
N ALA A 214 -24.80 -11.05 7.31
CA ALA A 214 -25.81 -10.37 6.51
C ALA A 214 -27.11 -11.18 6.35
N THR A 215 -27.11 -12.48 6.64
CA THR A 215 -28.28 -13.36 6.49
C THR A 215 -29.05 -13.57 7.80
N SER A 216 -28.49 -13.22 8.97
CA SER A 216 -29.07 -13.57 10.29
C SER A 216 -29.78 -12.41 11.02
N GLN A 217 -29.93 -11.24 10.37
CA GLN A 217 -30.70 -10.11 10.92
C GLN A 217 -32.00 -9.88 10.14
N THR A 218 -32.84 -10.90 10.00
CA THR A 218 -34.29 -10.73 9.88
C THR A 218 -34.97 -12.03 10.32
N VAL A 219 -35.47 -12.08 11.56
CA VAL A 219 -36.86 -12.45 11.94
C VAL A 219 -36.98 -12.35 13.48
N CYS A 220 -38.11 -11.78 13.90
CA CYS A 220 -38.49 -11.24 15.20
C CYS A 220 -38.77 -12.27 16.33
N GLU A 221 -38.83 -11.74 17.56
CA GLU A 221 -39.49 -12.25 18.78
C GLU A 221 -40.92 -12.79 18.48
N THR A 222 -41.51 -13.82 19.10
CA THR A 222 -41.66 -14.14 20.54
C THR A 222 -42.26 -15.56 20.75
N ALA A 223 -41.95 -16.19 21.90
CA ALA A 223 -42.60 -17.34 22.61
C ALA A 223 -42.54 -18.74 21.92
N GLU A 224 -42.23 -19.88 22.57
CA GLU A 224 -42.31 -20.30 23.97
C GLU A 224 -41.51 -21.61 24.22
N SER A 225 -41.16 -21.86 25.48
CA SER A 225 -40.77 -23.14 26.13
C SER A 225 -39.33 -23.71 26.00
N ALA A 226 -38.61 -23.56 27.12
CA ALA A 226 -37.87 -24.59 27.88
C ALA A 226 -36.97 -25.60 27.15
N GLU A 227 -35.66 -25.32 27.17
CA GLU A 227 -34.55 -26.20 27.58
C GLU A 227 -33.24 -25.61 27.02
N GLY A 228 -32.19 -25.46 27.84
CA GLY A 228 -30.89 -25.00 27.33
C GLY A 228 -30.02 -24.15 28.25
N SER A 229 -30.14 -24.31 29.58
CA SER A 229 -29.30 -23.56 30.54
C SER A 229 -27.83 -23.99 30.58
N SER A 230 -27.39 -24.90 29.71
CA SER A 230 -25.99 -25.36 29.61
C SER A 230 -25.19 -24.73 28.48
N GLU A 231 -25.82 -24.17 27.44
CA GLU A 231 -25.11 -23.66 26.24
C GLU A 231 -24.71 -22.18 26.36
N ILE A 232 -25.43 -21.40 27.16
CA ILE A 232 -25.21 -19.95 27.30
C ILE A 232 -23.86 -19.65 28.00
N SER A 233 -23.44 -20.51 28.95
CA SER A 233 -22.16 -20.39 29.66
C SER A 233 -20.95 -20.69 28.77
N ASN A 234 -21.07 -21.62 27.83
CA ASN A 234 -19.98 -21.94 26.89
C ASN A 234 -19.86 -20.86 25.80
N ASN A 235 -20.98 -20.28 25.36
CA ASN A 235 -20.96 -19.23 24.36
C ASN A 235 -20.32 -17.94 24.86
N SER A 236 -20.49 -17.56 26.14
CA SER A 236 -19.80 -16.38 26.68
C SER A 236 -18.29 -16.59 26.82
N GLU A 237 -17.85 -17.81 27.12
CA GLU A 237 -16.43 -18.16 27.18
C GLU A 237 -15.79 -18.19 25.78
N ILE A 238 -16.51 -18.70 24.78
CA ILE A 238 -16.10 -18.70 23.37
C ILE A 238 -16.03 -17.26 22.82
N VAL A 239 -17.01 -16.41 23.14
CA VAL A 239 -17.02 -14.99 22.74
C VAL A 239 -15.88 -14.22 23.40
N SER A 240 -15.60 -14.45 24.68
CA SER A 240 -14.47 -13.82 25.38
C SER A 240 -13.11 -14.27 24.81
N LYS A 241 -12.95 -15.56 24.49
CA LYS A 241 -11.76 -16.09 23.79
C LYS A 241 -11.65 -15.55 22.35
N MET A 242 -12.76 -15.31 21.66
CA MET A 242 -12.78 -14.69 20.33
C MET A 242 -12.39 -13.22 20.37
N CYS A 243 -12.89 -12.43 21.33
CA CYS A 243 -12.49 -11.03 21.51
C CYS A 243 -11.00 -10.91 21.87
N CYS A 244 -10.49 -11.78 22.75
CA CYS A 244 -9.07 -11.80 23.11
C CYS A 244 -8.16 -12.19 21.91
N ARG A 245 -8.66 -13.06 21.02
CA ARG A 245 -7.98 -13.44 19.78
C ARG A 245 -8.08 -12.38 18.69
N MET A 246 -9.21 -11.69 18.55
CA MET A 246 -9.37 -10.54 17.66
C MET A 246 -8.45 -9.40 18.07
N ASP A 247 -8.35 -9.08 19.35
CA ASP A 247 -7.38 -8.09 19.85
C ASP A 247 -5.93 -8.53 19.59
N LYS A 248 -5.64 -9.84 19.58
CA LYS A 248 -4.30 -10.39 19.30
C LYS A 248 -3.98 -10.37 17.79
N LEU A 249 -4.99 -10.55 16.93
CA LEU A 249 -4.91 -10.43 15.48
C LEU A 249 -4.79 -8.97 15.01
N GLU A 250 -5.53 -8.06 15.63
CA GLU A 250 -5.42 -6.61 15.38
C GLU A 250 -4.00 -6.11 15.75
N ARG A 251 -3.44 -6.65 16.85
CA ARG A 251 -2.03 -6.49 17.25
C ARG A 251 -1.05 -7.04 16.21
N GLN A 252 -1.25 -8.26 15.70
CA GLN A 252 -0.34 -8.88 14.71
C GLN A 252 -0.40 -8.20 13.32
N ILE A 253 -1.57 -7.73 12.89
CA ILE A 253 -1.73 -6.96 11.64
C ILE A 253 -1.00 -5.62 11.70
N ALA A 254 -1.00 -4.97 12.87
CA ALA A 254 -0.22 -3.76 13.08
C ALA A 254 1.28 -4.03 13.35
N THR A 255 1.67 -5.27 13.69
CA THR A 255 3.08 -5.69 13.82
C THR A 255 3.77 -5.88 12.45
N ALA A 256 3.01 -6.14 11.37
CA ALA A 256 3.56 -6.26 10.01
C ALA A 256 3.98 -4.92 9.36
N VAL A 257 3.88 -3.81 10.10
CA VAL A 257 4.01 -2.44 9.56
C VAL A 257 5.48 -1.95 9.45
N ASP A 258 6.48 -2.69 9.94
CA ASP A 258 7.89 -2.29 9.83
C ASP A 258 8.56 -2.59 8.47
N LEU A 259 7.80 -2.97 7.44
CA LEU A 259 8.32 -3.14 6.07
C LEU A 259 8.60 -1.83 5.31
N VAL A 260 8.21 -0.68 5.84
CA VAL A 260 8.33 0.59 5.10
C VAL A 260 9.38 1.49 5.76
N PRO A 261 10.34 2.11 5.02
CA PRO A 261 11.17 3.18 5.56
C PRO A 261 10.28 4.24 6.23
N SER A 262 10.78 4.97 7.24
CA SER A 262 10.00 6.04 7.87
C SER A 262 9.61 7.05 6.81
N ARG A 263 8.39 6.89 6.28
CA ARG A 263 7.85 7.77 5.28
C ARG A 263 7.57 9.06 6.02
N SER A 264 8.21 10.14 5.60
CA SER A 264 7.84 11.45 6.10
C SER A 264 6.77 12.02 5.18
N LYS A 265 5.67 12.48 5.78
CA LYS A 265 4.68 13.28 5.06
C LYS A 265 5.32 14.61 4.66
N PRO A 266 5.40 14.95 3.36
CA PRO A 266 5.97 16.22 2.92
C PRO A 266 5.24 17.41 3.57
N ALA A 267 6.00 18.39 4.04
CA ALA A 267 5.45 19.53 4.79
C ALA A 267 4.40 20.31 3.99
N ILE A 268 4.57 20.43 2.67
CA ILE A 268 3.62 21.08 1.76
C ILE A 268 2.21 20.49 1.86
N LEU A 269 2.07 19.17 2.04
CA LEU A 269 0.76 18.50 2.11
C LEU A 269 -0.03 18.85 3.38
N ARG A 270 0.64 19.39 4.40
CA ARG A 270 -0.01 19.83 5.65
C ARG A 270 -0.47 21.29 5.61
N ARG A 271 -0.11 22.04 4.56
CA ARG A 271 -0.39 23.48 4.49
C ARG A 271 -1.84 23.74 4.12
N ALA A 272 -2.51 24.59 4.90
CA ALA A 272 -3.90 24.97 4.65
C ALA A 272 -4.13 25.54 3.25
N LYS A 273 -3.17 26.33 2.72
CA LYS A 273 -3.24 26.90 1.37
C LYS A 273 -3.21 25.83 0.27
N TYR A 274 -2.40 24.79 0.46
CA TYR A 274 -2.36 23.61 -0.40
C TYR A 274 -3.69 22.83 -0.33
N ILE A 275 -4.18 22.53 0.88
CA ILE A 275 -5.44 21.80 1.07
C ILE A 275 -6.61 22.55 0.41
N ARG A 276 -6.67 23.88 0.57
CA ARG A 276 -7.66 24.74 -0.08
C ARG A 276 -7.58 24.63 -1.61
N LEU A 277 -6.38 24.75 -2.18
CA LEU A 277 -6.15 24.66 -3.62
C LEU A 277 -6.72 23.33 -4.13
N MET A 278 -6.25 22.22 -3.57
CA MET A 278 -6.62 20.87 -4.02
C MET A 278 -8.11 20.57 -3.86
N ASN A 279 -8.70 20.85 -2.69
CA ASN A 279 -10.11 20.55 -2.46
C ASN A 279 -11.02 21.35 -3.38
N LYS A 280 -10.76 22.66 -3.53
CA LYS A 280 -11.60 23.53 -4.36
C LYS A 280 -11.42 23.22 -5.84
N SER A 281 -10.18 23.05 -6.33
CA SER A 281 -9.92 22.74 -7.74
C SER A 281 -10.55 21.41 -8.12
N PHE A 282 -10.41 20.39 -7.28
CA PHE A 282 -10.97 19.07 -7.52
C PHE A 282 -12.50 19.09 -7.53
N TYR A 283 -13.13 19.74 -6.54
CA TYR A 283 -14.58 19.92 -6.50
C TYR A 283 -15.11 20.63 -7.76
N MET A 284 -14.47 21.73 -8.18
CA MET A 284 -14.87 22.47 -9.37
C MET A 284 -14.72 21.64 -10.64
N SER A 285 -13.60 20.91 -10.78
CA SER A 285 -13.29 20.06 -11.92
C SER A 285 -14.29 18.91 -12.07
N CYS A 286 -14.59 18.20 -10.98
CA CYS A 286 -15.54 17.08 -10.99
C CYS A 286 -17.01 17.52 -11.17
N ASN A 287 -17.31 18.80 -10.99
CA ASN A 287 -18.64 19.40 -11.17
C ASN A 287 -18.76 20.32 -12.41
N PHE A 288 -17.77 20.28 -13.30
CA PHE A 288 -17.74 21.01 -14.57
C PHE A 288 -17.87 22.53 -14.40
N ARG A 289 -17.28 23.09 -13.34
CA ARG A 289 -17.27 24.53 -13.02
C ARG A 289 -15.99 25.19 -13.56
N TRP A 290 -15.76 25.09 -14.87
CA TRP A 290 -14.48 25.44 -15.50
C TRP A 290 -14.07 26.90 -15.31
N GLY A 291 -14.99 27.85 -15.47
CA GLY A 291 -14.69 29.28 -15.28
C GLY A 291 -14.40 29.65 -13.82
N GLU A 292 -14.90 28.90 -12.85
CA GLU A 292 -14.54 29.10 -11.44
C GLU A 292 -13.22 28.44 -11.09
N LEU A 293 -12.94 27.28 -11.68
CA LEU A 293 -11.65 26.62 -11.59
C LEU A 293 -10.55 27.56 -12.10
N GLU A 294 -10.73 28.14 -13.28
CA GLU A 294 -9.77 29.07 -13.87
C GLU A 294 -9.51 30.28 -12.96
N LYS A 295 -10.56 30.92 -12.44
CA LYS A 295 -10.43 32.04 -11.49
C LYS A 295 -9.68 31.64 -10.21
N LEU A 296 -10.00 30.47 -9.65
CA LEU A 296 -9.32 29.96 -8.46
C LEU A 296 -7.83 29.75 -8.73
N LEU A 297 -7.48 29.14 -9.87
CA LEU A 297 -6.09 28.82 -10.20
C LEU A 297 -5.28 30.10 -10.48
N GLN A 298 -5.89 31.14 -11.05
CA GLN A 298 -5.27 32.46 -11.22
C GLN A 298 -4.85 33.11 -9.90
N GLU A 299 -5.54 32.82 -8.78
CA GLU A 299 -5.13 33.30 -7.43
C GLU A 299 -3.71 32.84 -7.04
N PHE A 300 -3.17 31.82 -7.71
CA PHE A 300 -1.87 31.22 -7.43
C PHE A 300 -0.79 31.58 -8.46
N ASN A 301 -1.14 32.25 -9.56
CA ASN A 301 -0.18 32.61 -10.62
C ASN A 301 0.89 33.60 -10.13
N ASP A 302 0.53 34.51 -9.22
CA ASP A 302 1.43 35.51 -8.63
C ASP A 302 1.94 35.12 -7.23
N ASP A 303 1.71 33.87 -6.80
CA ASP A 303 2.12 33.41 -5.47
C ASP A 303 3.65 33.42 -5.33
N SER A 304 4.20 33.98 -4.25
CA SER A 304 5.64 33.88 -4.00
C SER A 304 6.12 32.43 -3.82
N ASP A 305 5.19 31.50 -3.60
CA ASP A 305 5.44 30.10 -3.39
C ASP A 305 5.47 29.27 -4.69
N THR A 306 6.68 28.88 -5.10
CA THR A 306 6.92 28.08 -6.31
C THR A 306 6.22 26.72 -6.29
N ASP A 307 6.10 26.05 -5.13
CA ASP A 307 5.44 24.74 -5.07
C ASP A 307 3.93 24.89 -5.35
N LEU A 308 3.28 25.89 -4.74
CA LEU A 308 1.85 26.13 -4.92
C LEU A 308 1.52 26.59 -6.35
N LYS A 309 2.38 27.40 -6.98
CA LYS A 309 2.30 27.75 -8.40
C LYS A 309 2.27 26.51 -9.28
N ILE A 310 3.23 25.60 -9.07
CA ILE A 310 3.31 24.37 -9.86
C ILE A 310 2.11 23.46 -9.59
N PHE A 311 1.65 23.33 -8.33
CA PHE A 311 0.43 22.57 -8.04
C PHE A 311 -0.81 23.16 -8.72
N ALA A 312 -0.94 24.49 -8.79
CA ALA A 312 -2.03 25.14 -9.50
C ALA A 312 -1.95 24.86 -11.01
N GLY A 313 -0.75 24.91 -11.59
CA GLY A 313 -0.49 24.49 -12.97
C GLY A 313 -0.88 23.02 -13.23
N ILE A 314 -0.54 22.10 -12.32
CA ILE A 314 -0.95 20.70 -12.40
C ILE A 314 -2.48 20.58 -12.38
N GLN A 315 -3.17 21.32 -11.50
CA GLN A 315 -4.64 21.33 -11.46
C GLN A 315 -5.26 21.91 -12.73
N SER A 316 -4.60 22.88 -13.37
CA SER A 316 -4.99 23.38 -14.70
C SER A 316 -4.92 22.27 -15.74
N ALA A 317 -3.82 21.52 -15.79
CA ALA A 317 -3.67 20.38 -16.68
C ALA A 317 -4.72 19.28 -16.42
N VAL A 318 -5.04 18.99 -15.15
CA VAL A 318 -6.14 18.06 -14.78
C VAL A 318 -7.48 18.58 -15.32
N GLY A 319 -7.77 19.87 -15.16
CA GLY A 319 -8.98 20.51 -15.69
C GLY A 319 -9.08 20.43 -17.21
N LEU A 320 -7.98 20.65 -17.93
CA LEU A 320 -7.89 20.49 -19.39
C LEU A 320 -8.10 19.03 -19.79
N ASN A 321 -7.45 18.09 -19.10
CA ASN A 321 -7.60 16.66 -19.34
C ASN A 321 -9.07 16.22 -19.23
N LEU A 322 -9.76 16.69 -18.19
CA LEU A 322 -11.19 16.40 -17.97
C LEU A 322 -12.12 17.05 -19.01
N GLN A 323 -11.68 18.10 -19.70
CA GLN A 323 -12.39 18.71 -20.83
C GLN A 323 -12.04 18.06 -22.18
N SER A 324 -11.40 16.89 -22.18
CA SER A 324 -10.90 16.21 -23.39
C SER A 324 -9.79 16.98 -24.12
N LYS A 325 -9.21 18.03 -23.52
CA LYS A 325 -8.12 18.85 -24.08
C LYS A 325 -6.75 18.25 -23.77
N LYS A 326 -6.52 17.02 -24.24
CA LYS A 326 -5.37 16.17 -23.86
C LYS A 326 -4.03 16.77 -24.26
N LYS A 327 -3.94 17.33 -25.47
CA LYS A 327 -2.70 17.93 -26.00
C LYS A 327 -2.29 19.16 -25.19
N GLU A 328 -3.23 20.07 -24.96
CA GLU A 328 -3.02 21.28 -24.13
C GLU A 328 -2.60 20.91 -22.70
N ALA A 329 -3.26 19.91 -22.10
CA ALA A 329 -2.88 19.40 -20.79
C ALA A 329 -1.43 18.87 -20.76
N LEU A 330 -1.03 18.13 -21.78
CA LEU A 330 0.33 17.57 -21.89
C LEU A 330 1.38 18.68 -22.07
N ASP A 331 1.07 19.71 -22.87
CA ASP A 331 1.95 20.86 -23.08
C ASP A 331 2.18 21.62 -21.76
N VAL A 332 1.12 21.85 -20.98
CA VAL A 332 1.21 22.45 -19.63
C VAL A 332 2.10 21.60 -18.72
N LEU A 333 1.87 20.27 -18.65
CA LEU A 333 2.66 19.38 -17.79
C LEU A 333 4.14 19.33 -18.20
N ASN A 334 4.45 19.39 -19.50
CA ASN A 334 5.81 19.41 -20.00
C ASN A 334 6.54 20.73 -19.67
N SER A 335 5.83 21.87 -19.70
CA SER A 335 6.38 23.15 -19.22
C SER A 335 6.71 23.09 -17.74
N LEU A 336 5.72 22.68 -16.92
CA LEU A 336 5.87 22.60 -15.46
C LEU A 336 7.01 21.65 -15.06
N LEU A 337 7.22 20.55 -15.78
CA LEU A 337 8.30 19.61 -15.50
C LEU A 337 9.68 20.29 -15.54
N ARG A 338 9.89 21.25 -16.46
CA ARG A 338 11.14 22.03 -16.55
C ARG A 338 11.31 22.95 -15.33
N GLU A 339 10.22 23.55 -14.88
CA GLU A 339 10.14 24.48 -13.75
C GLU A 339 10.30 23.77 -12.38
N THR A 340 10.01 22.46 -12.28
CA THR A 340 10.13 21.71 -11.01
C THR A 340 11.53 21.66 -10.40
N SER A 341 12.58 21.90 -11.18
CA SER A 341 13.97 21.73 -10.73
C SER A 341 14.37 22.71 -9.61
N GLU A 342 13.69 23.85 -9.52
CA GLU A 342 13.96 24.92 -8.55
C GLU A 342 13.03 24.85 -7.33
N ALA A 343 12.08 23.92 -7.31
CA ALA A 343 11.02 23.85 -6.31
C ALA A 343 11.45 23.02 -5.07
N PRO A 344 11.19 23.48 -3.82
CA PRO A 344 11.55 22.75 -2.60
C PRO A 344 10.99 21.32 -2.53
N HIS A 345 9.81 21.08 -3.08
CA HIS A 345 9.16 19.77 -3.09
C HIS A 345 9.17 19.11 -4.48
N CYS A 346 10.23 19.32 -5.27
CA CYS A 346 10.39 18.87 -6.65
C CYS A 346 10.04 17.39 -6.88
N VAL A 347 10.39 16.48 -5.96
CA VAL A 347 10.09 15.04 -6.09
C VAL A 347 8.58 14.77 -6.09
N VAL A 348 7.83 15.42 -5.20
CA VAL A 348 6.37 15.24 -5.11
C VAL A 348 5.68 15.87 -6.32
N LEU A 349 6.15 17.05 -6.75
CA LEU A 349 5.63 17.73 -7.93
C LEU A 349 5.85 16.90 -9.21
N ARG A 350 7.07 16.38 -9.40
CA ARG A 350 7.42 15.51 -10.53
C ARG A 350 6.59 14.22 -10.53
N ALA A 351 6.44 13.59 -9.37
CA ALA A 351 5.59 12.40 -9.24
C ALA A 351 4.14 12.70 -9.64
N ARG A 352 3.56 13.82 -9.19
CA ARG A 352 2.19 14.19 -9.54
C ARG A 352 2.04 14.56 -11.01
N ILE A 353 3.01 15.26 -11.61
CA ILE A 353 3.06 15.49 -13.06
C ILE A 353 3.04 14.15 -13.81
N LYS A 354 3.87 13.19 -13.39
CA LYS A 354 3.92 11.86 -14.00
C LYS A 354 2.61 11.09 -13.87
N ILE A 355 1.95 11.13 -12.70
CA ILE A 355 0.60 10.56 -12.51
C ILE A 355 -0.39 11.19 -13.50
N CYS A 356 -0.41 12.52 -13.64
CA CYS A 356 -1.29 13.19 -14.60
C CYS A 356 -0.97 12.82 -16.06
N LYS A 357 0.33 12.70 -16.42
CA LYS A 357 0.74 12.22 -17.74
C LYS A 357 0.27 10.78 -17.99
N ALA A 358 0.33 9.90 -16.99
CA ALA A 358 -0.17 8.53 -17.11
C ALA A 358 -1.66 8.50 -17.47
N TYR A 359 -2.51 9.32 -16.83
CA TYR A 359 -3.92 9.44 -17.22
C TYR A 359 -4.10 9.92 -18.66
N ILE A 360 -3.36 10.95 -19.08
CA ILE A 360 -3.47 11.50 -20.45
C ILE A 360 -3.02 10.46 -21.50
N LEU A 361 -1.91 9.76 -21.25
CA LEU A 361 -1.37 8.74 -22.15
C LEU A 361 -2.30 7.53 -22.25
N HIS A 362 -2.85 7.09 -21.11
CA HIS A 362 -3.88 6.04 -21.07
C HIS A 362 -5.11 6.42 -21.89
N ASP A 363 -5.63 7.64 -21.73
CA ASP A 363 -6.77 8.13 -22.52
C ASP A 363 -6.46 8.20 -24.04
N GLN A 364 -5.19 8.26 -24.42
CA GLN A 364 -4.71 8.21 -25.82
C GLN A 364 -4.42 6.78 -26.32
N GLY A 365 -4.66 5.75 -25.51
CA GLY A 365 -4.38 4.35 -25.85
C GLY A 365 -2.88 3.98 -25.79
N LYS A 366 -2.06 4.79 -25.13
CA LYS A 366 -0.61 4.57 -24.95
C LYS A 366 -0.32 3.92 -23.59
N ASP A 367 -0.89 2.74 -23.37
CA ASP A 367 -0.91 2.10 -22.05
C ASP A 367 0.47 1.73 -21.51
N ASP A 368 1.41 1.32 -22.38
CA ASP A 368 2.79 1.02 -21.98
C ASP A 368 3.52 2.28 -21.47
N GLU A 369 3.44 3.38 -22.24
CA GLU A 369 4.01 4.68 -21.84
C GLU A 369 3.33 5.20 -20.56
N ALA A 370 2.02 4.97 -20.42
CA ALA A 370 1.26 5.35 -19.23
C ALA A 370 1.71 4.56 -17.99
N MET A 371 1.95 3.25 -18.12
CA MET A 371 2.44 2.41 -17.03
C MET A 371 3.86 2.82 -16.62
N GLU A 372 4.73 3.13 -17.58
CA GLU A 372 6.08 3.65 -17.31
C GLU A 372 6.02 4.94 -16.47
N GLN A 373 5.16 5.91 -16.85
CA GLN A 373 4.98 7.12 -16.04
C GLN A 373 4.47 6.82 -14.62
N ALA A 374 3.56 5.85 -14.48
CA ALA A 374 3.03 5.44 -13.18
C ALA A 374 4.09 4.73 -12.32
N ASP A 375 4.91 3.85 -12.89
CA ASP A 375 6.00 3.17 -12.18
C ASP A 375 7.09 4.15 -11.74
N ASP A 376 7.47 5.10 -12.60
CA ASP A 376 8.38 6.18 -12.22
C ASP A 376 7.83 7.01 -11.06
N ALA A 377 6.55 7.39 -11.12
CA ALA A 377 5.92 8.14 -10.04
C ALA A 377 5.89 7.34 -8.73
N LYS A 378 5.64 6.03 -8.81
CA LYS A 378 5.69 5.12 -7.66
C LYS A 378 7.08 5.15 -7.01
N ALA A 379 8.13 4.95 -7.81
CA ALA A 379 9.51 4.95 -7.34
C ALA A 379 9.89 6.28 -6.65
N MET A 380 9.42 7.41 -7.19
CA MET A 380 9.62 8.74 -6.58
C MET A 380 8.94 8.91 -5.21
N LEU A 381 7.82 8.20 -4.99
CA LEU A 381 6.99 8.32 -3.79
C LEU A 381 7.28 7.25 -2.72
N ASP A 382 8.08 6.23 -3.02
CA ASP A 382 8.28 5.05 -2.17
C ASP A 382 8.74 5.36 -0.72
N LEU A 383 9.44 6.48 -0.54
CA LEU A 383 9.95 6.96 0.76
C LEU A 383 9.06 8.04 1.44
N ARG A 384 7.84 8.32 0.94
CA ARG A 384 7.01 9.46 1.40
C ARG A 384 5.57 9.05 1.73
N GLU A 385 4.96 9.71 2.73
CA GLU A 385 3.54 9.51 3.07
C GLU A 385 2.67 10.42 2.21
N CYS A 386 2.57 10.10 0.92
CA CYS A 386 1.75 10.85 -0.03
C CYS A 386 0.44 10.08 -0.33
N HIS A 387 -0.40 9.90 0.68
CA HIS A 387 -1.62 9.07 0.58
C HIS A 387 -2.54 9.47 -0.59
N GLU A 388 -2.74 10.78 -0.80
CA GLU A 388 -3.50 11.31 -1.92
C GLU A 388 -2.88 11.07 -3.31
N ASP A 389 -1.55 10.94 -3.41
CA ASP A 389 -0.88 10.57 -4.65
C ASP A 389 -0.88 9.05 -4.86
N LEU A 390 -0.69 8.28 -3.79
CA LEU A 390 -0.79 6.82 -3.81
C LEU A 390 -2.20 6.36 -4.18
N GLY A 391 -3.23 7.08 -3.76
CA GLY A 391 -4.62 6.84 -4.17
C GLY A 391 -4.78 6.96 -5.69
N GLU A 392 -4.41 8.12 -6.25
CA GLU A 392 -4.46 8.37 -7.70
C GLU A 392 -3.58 7.40 -8.49
N LEU A 393 -2.39 7.10 -8.00
CA LEU A 393 -1.45 6.17 -8.61
C LEU A 393 -2.02 4.75 -8.73
N ASN A 394 -2.64 4.23 -7.68
CA ASN A 394 -3.27 2.92 -7.74
C ASN A 394 -4.51 2.95 -8.65
N ASN A 395 -5.26 4.05 -8.65
CA ASN A 395 -6.41 4.22 -9.54
C ASN A 395 -6.01 4.18 -11.03
N ILE A 396 -4.96 4.93 -11.43
CA ILE A 396 -4.49 4.89 -12.83
C ILE A 396 -3.90 3.53 -13.21
N LYS A 397 -3.16 2.87 -12.32
CA LYS A 397 -2.67 1.50 -12.60
C LYS A 397 -3.79 0.50 -12.81
N ALA A 398 -4.85 0.57 -12.00
CA ALA A 398 -6.05 -0.23 -12.23
C ALA A 398 -6.65 0.04 -13.61
N ASN A 399 -6.73 1.32 -14.03
CA ASN A 399 -7.29 1.69 -15.34
C ASN A 399 -6.44 1.19 -16.50
N ILE A 400 -5.12 1.30 -16.41
CA ILE A 400 -4.20 0.82 -17.45
C ILE A 400 -4.28 -0.71 -17.56
N ILE A 401 -4.29 -1.44 -16.43
CA ILE A 401 -4.43 -2.90 -16.45
C ILE A 401 -5.80 -3.29 -17.02
N LEU A 402 -6.88 -2.58 -16.67
CA LEU A 402 -8.22 -2.80 -17.23
C LEU A 402 -8.26 -2.62 -18.76
N SER A 403 -7.32 -1.87 -19.31
CA SER A 403 -7.20 -1.60 -20.74
C SER A 403 -6.35 -2.63 -21.47
N ALA A 404 -5.18 -2.94 -20.93
CA ALA A 404 -4.25 -3.90 -21.50
C ALA A 404 -4.65 -5.38 -21.27
N SER A 405 -5.49 -5.67 -20.28
CA SER A 405 -5.83 -7.03 -19.84
C SER A 405 -6.68 -7.81 -20.85
N LYS A 406 -6.47 -9.14 -20.87
CA LYS A 406 -7.28 -10.11 -21.60
C LYS A 406 -8.44 -10.69 -20.75
N ASN A 407 -8.81 -10.04 -19.65
CA ASN A 407 -9.85 -10.51 -18.73
C ASN A 407 -9.50 -11.87 -18.06
N GLY A 408 -8.20 -12.11 -17.79
CA GLY A 408 -7.77 -13.26 -16.99
C GLY A 408 -8.14 -13.09 -15.51
N ALA A 409 -8.28 -14.20 -14.77
CA ALA A 409 -8.56 -14.17 -13.34
C ALA A 409 -7.51 -13.39 -12.54
N GLU A 410 -6.23 -13.58 -12.89
CA GLU A 410 -5.09 -12.87 -12.28
C GLU A 410 -5.17 -11.35 -12.50
N ASP A 411 -5.53 -10.91 -13.71
CA ASP A 411 -5.66 -9.49 -14.00
C ASP A 411 -6.83 -8.86 -13.23
N ARG A 412 -7.97 -9.56 -13.12
CA ARG A 412 -9.11 -9.10 -12.32
C ARG A 412 -8.73 -8.89 -10.86
N GLU A 413 -8.01 -9.84 -10.28
CA GLU A 413 -7.53 -9.76 -8.90
C GLU A 413 -6.56 -8.57 -8.72
N ARG A 414 -5.64 -8.37 -9.66
CA ARG A 414 -4.71 -7.23 -9.65
C ARG A 414 -5.43 -5.90 -9.75
N ILE A 415 -6.45 -5.79 -10.62
CA ILE A 415 -7.27 -4.57 -10.76
C ILE A 415 -8.00 -4.28 -9.44
N LEU A 416 -8.67 -5.27 -8.85
CA LEU A 416 -9.37 -5.11 -7.57
C LEU A 416 -8.41 -4.70 -6.46
N CYS A 417 -7.25 -5.35 -6.36
CA CYS A 417 -6.21 -5.01 -5.40
C CYS A 417 -5.77 -3.53 -5.54
N HIS A 418 -5.55 -3.05 -6.76
CA HIS A 418 -5.23 -1.64 -6.98
C HIS A 418 -6.40 -0.71 -6.61
N LEU A 419 -7.64 -1.04 -6.96
CA LEU A 419 -8.81 -0.22 -6.60
C LEU A 419 -9.00 -0.14 -5.08
N ASP A 420 -8.78 -1.23 -4.34
CA ASP A 420 -8.87 -1.24 -2.89
C ASP A 420 -7.73 -0.46 -2.23
N ARG A 421 -6.51 -0.58 -2.76
CA ARG A 421 -5.38 0.26 -2.32
C ARG A 421 -5.60 1.74 -2.61
N SER A 422 -6.28 2.06 -3.72
CA SER A 422 -6.69 3.42 -4.06
C SER A 422 -7.64 3.98 -2.99
N ILE A 423 -8.74 3.26 -2.71
CA ILE A 423 -9.72 3.64 -1.68
C ILE A 423 -9.05 3.84 -0.33
N HIS A 424 -8.29 2.85 0.13
CA HIS A 424 -7.61 2.89 1.43
C HIS A 424 -6.62 4.06 1.54
N SER A 425 -5.90 4.37 0.47
CA SER A 425 -4.98 5.51 0.47
C SER A 425 -5.75 6.84 0.46
N CYS A 426 -6.83 6.94 -0.31
CA CYS A 426 -7.68 8.13 -0.34
C CYS A 426 -8.34 8.43 1.01
N GLU A 427 -8.72 7.41 1.79
CA GLU A 427 -9.28 7.58 3.16
C GLU A 427 -8.27 8.20 4.13
N LYS A 428 -6.97 8.07 3.85
CA LYS A 428 -5.86 8.63 4.65
C LYS A 428 -5.29 9.95 4.09
N ALA A 429 -5.89 10.47 3.02
CA ALA A 429 -5.46 11.71 2.35
C ALA A 429 -5.67 12.95 3.24
N THR A 430 -4.89 14.01 3.01
CA THR A 430 -5.15 15.32 3.65
C THR A 430 -6.21 16.14 2.96
N VAL A 431 -6.40 15.86 1.68
CA VAL A 431 -7.33 16.53 0.79
C VAL A 431 -8.54 15.65 0.59
N ASP A 432 -9.68 16.25 0.26
CA ASP A 432 -10.91 15.54 -0.04
C ASP A 432 -10.72 14.69 -1.30
N ARG A 433 -10.83 13.36 -1.11
CA ARG A 433 -10.74 12.35 -2.17
C ARG A 433 -12.02 11.51 -2.28
N SER A 434 -13.14 12.01 -1.75
CA SER A 434 -14.46 11.36 -1.82
C SER A 434 -14.84 10.95 -3.25
N VAL A 435 -14.62 11.83 -4.23
CA VAL A 435 -14.92 11.53 -5.65
C VAL A 435 -14.06 10.39 -6.19
N THR A 436 -12.76 10.36 -5.88
CA THR A 436 -11.85 9.27 -6.30
C THR A 436 -12.28 7.94 -5.68
N ILE A 437 -12.64 7.93 -4.38
CA ILE A 437 -13.16 6.74 -3.69
C ILE A 437 -14.44 6.23 -4.37
N VAL A 438 -15.39 7.12 -4.64
CA VAL A 438 -16.64 6.79 -5.32
C VAL A 438 -16.38 6.22 -6.71
N GLN A 439 -15.49 6.83 -7.49
CA GLN A 439 -15.16 6.35 -8.83
C GLN A 439 -14.47 4.98 -8.79
N ALA A 440 -13.57 4.73 -7.83
CA ALA A 440 -12.96 3.43 -7.63
C ALA A 440 -14.01 2.36 -7.29
N LYS A 441 -14.96 2.66 -6.39
CA LYS A 441 -16.09 1.78 -6.07
C LYS A 441 -16.96 1.47 -7.30
N ILE A 442 -17.32 2.49 -8.08
CA ILE A 442 -18.07 2.29 -9.32
C ILE A 442 -17.27 1.41 -10.29
N ARG A 443 -15.96 1.62 -10.41
CA ARG A 443 -15.11 0.82 -11.30
C ARG A 443 -14.99 -0.63 -10.87
N LYS A 444 -14.98 -0.92 -9.56
CA LYS A 444 -15.12 -2.30 -9.03
C LYS A 444 -16.43 -2.92 -9.50
N ALA A 445 -17.56 -2.21 -9.37
CA ALA A 445 -18.85 -2.72 -9.84
C ALA A 445 -18.84 -2.98 -11.35
N LEU A 446 -18.25 -2.08 -12.15
CA LEU A 446 -18.12 -2.27 -13.60
C LEU A 446 -17.30 -3.50 -13.95
N LEU A 447 -16.17 -3.73 -13.26
CA LEU A 447 -15.34 -4.92 -13.47
C LEU A 447 -16.13 -6.21 -13.25
N HIS A 448 -16.91 -6.30 -12.17
CA HIS A 448 -17.81 -7.45 -11.93
C HIS A 448 -18.89 -7.58 -13.02
N LEU A 449 -19.36 -6.47 -13.58
CA LEU A 449 -20.28 -6.49 -14.72
C LEU A 449 -19.60 -6.83 -16.07
N GLY A 450 -18.31 -7.18 -16.05
CA GLY A 450 -17.55 -7.60 -17.21
C GLY A 450 -17.07 -6.46 -18.09
N TYR A 451 -16.99 -5.25 -17.55
CA TYR A 451 -16.47 -4.08 -18.26
C TYR A 451 -14.95 -4.11 -18.39
N TYR A 452 -14.46 -3.78 -19.59
CA TYR A 452 -13.06 -3.51 -19.94
C TYR A 452 -12.98 -2.25 -20.78
N GLN A 453 -11.80 -1.61 -20.84
CA GLN A 453 -11.66 -0.34 -21.56
C GLN A 453 -11.97 -0.46 -23.07
N HIS A 454 -11.74 -1.64 -23.64
CA HIS A 454 -11.95 -1.93 -25.06
C HIS A 454 -13.11 -2.89 -25.34
N GLY A 455 -13.94 -3.21 -24.35
CA GLY A 455 -15.02 -4.16 -24.54
C GLY A 455 -15.84 -4.44 -23.28
N ILE A 456 -16.92 -5.18 -23.46
CA ILE A 456 -17.73 -5.70 -22.37
C ILE A 456 -17.94 -7.18 -22.67
N LEU A 457 -17.73 -8.04 -21.67
CA LEU A 457 -17.94 -9.48 -21.84
C LEU A 457 -19.38 -9.79 -22.23
N GLU A 458 -19.58 -10.83 -23.03
CA GLU A 458 -20.94 -11.25 -23.39
C GLU A 458 -21.68 -11.80 -22.18
N GLU A 459 -20.99 -12.56 -21.33
CA GLU A 459 -21.55 -13.19 -20.14
C GLU A 459 -20.70 -12.91 -18.90
N VAL A 460 -21.36 -12.89 -17.73
CA VAL A 460 -20.72 -12.79 -16.41
C VAL A 460 -21.44 -13.70 -15.42
N PRO A 461 -20.73 -14.23 -14.40
CA PRO A 461 -21.35 -15.03 -13.35
C PRO A 461 -22.47 -14.28 -12.63
N PRO A 462 -23.59 -14.94 -12.26
CA PRO A 462 -24.65 -14.32 -11.47
C PRO A 462 -24.15 -13.69 -10.15
N SER A 463 -23.19 -14.33 -9.50
CA SER A 463 -22.55 -13.81 -8.28
C SER A 463 -21.89 -12.44 -8.49
N ASP A 464 -21.27 -12.22 -9.66
CA ASP A 464 -20.65 -10.94 -10.00
C ASP A 464 -21.72 -9.84 -10.19
N ILE A 465 -22.88 -10.19 -10.75
CA ILE A 465 -24.02 -9.26 -10.90
C ILE A 465 -24.52 -8.81 -9.52
N ASP A 466 -24.64 -9.73 -8.57
CA ASP A 466 -25.09 -9.44 -7.20
C ASP A 466 -24.09 -8.57 -6.43
N ILE A 467 -22.78 -8.83 -6.60
CA ILE A 467 -21.72 -8.00 -6.03
C ILE A 467 -21.78 -6.59 -6.61
N ALA A 468 -21.86 -6.45 -7.93
CA ALA A 468 -21.95 -5.16 -8.60
C ALA A 468 -23.18 -4.35 -8.16
N GLN A 469 -24.34 -5.01 -8.05
CA GLN A 469 -25.56 -4.40 -7.54
C GLN A 469 -25.36 -3.88 -6.11
N THR A 470 -24.77 -4.68 -5.24
CA THR A 470 -24.51 -4.31 -3.84
C THR A 470 -23.61 -3.09 -3.75
N ILE A 471 -22.54 -3.05 -4.55
CA ILE A 471 -21.63 -1.91 -4.61
C ILE A 471 -22.35 -0.65 -5.09
N LEU A 472 -23.09 -0.73 -6.20
CA LEU A 472 -23.83 0.43 -6.74
C LEU A 472 -24.91 0.92 -5.76
N LYS A 473 -25.62 0.02 -5.09
CA LYS A 473 -26.59 0.38 -4.03
C LYS A 473 -25.91 1.16 -2.90
N ARG A 474 -24.77 0.68 -2.38
CA ARG A 474 -24.00 1.41 -1.35
C ARG A 474 -23.52 2.78 -1.82
N VAL A 475 -23.13 2.91 -3.08
CA VAL A 475 -22.76 4.21 -3.67
C VAL A 475 -23.95 5.16 -3.76
N SER A 476 -25.16 4.64 -4.01
CA SER A 476 -26.39 5.46 -4.05
C SER A 476 -26.90 5.89 -2.67
N GLU A 477 -26.64 5.10 -1.64
CA GLU A 477 -27.12 5.31 -0.26
C GLU A 477 -26.20 6.20 0.58
N GLN A 478 -25.07 6.63 0.04
CA GLN A 478 -24.14 7.50 0.76
C GLN A 478 -24.75 8.88 1.05
N CYS A 479 -24.36 9.49 2.18
CA CYS A 479 -24.92 10.76 2.63
C CYS A 479 -24.63 11.95 1.67
N GLU A 480 -23.50 11.92 0.97
CA GLU A 480 -23.07 13.03 0.10
C GLU A 480 -23.51 12.85 -1.36
N PRO A 481 -24.00 13.92 -2.00
CA PRO A 481 -24.44 13.83 -3.39
C PRO A 481 -23.26 13.56 -4.33
N LEU A 482 -23.45 12.61 -5.25
CA LEU A 482 -22.46 12.32 -6.28
C LEU A 482 -22.12 13.57 -7.11
N SER A 483 -20.83 13.77 -7.37
CA SER A 483 -20.33 14.79 -8.29
C SER A 483 -20.92 14.61 -9.69
N LYS A 484 -20.97 15.68 -10.50
CA LYS A 484 -21.51 15.56 -11.86
C LYS A 484 -20.78 14.51 -12.69
N ARG A 485 -19.46 14.35 -12.52
CA ARG A 485 -18.67 13.28 -13.15
C ARG A 485 -19.00 11.90 -12.57
N SER A 486 -19.04 11.71 -11.25
CA SER A 486 -19.40 10.40 -10.66
C SER A 486 -20.79 9.94 -11.09
N LYS A 487 -21.74 10.87 -11.27
CA LYS A 487 -23.07 10.56 -11.82
C LYS A 487 -23.03 9.97 -13.24
N VAL A 488 -22.05 10.36 -14.07
CA VAL A 488 -21.89 9.80 -15.42
C VAL A 488 -21.53 8.31 -15.31
N TYR A 489 -20.45 7.98 -14.60
CA TYR A 489 -20.02 6.59 -14.42
C TYR A 489 -21.03 5.75 -13.65
N PHE A 490 -21.69 6.33 -12.65
CA PHE A 490 -22.74 5.65 -11.89
C PHE A 490 -23.92 5.26 -12.80
N THR A 491 -24.42 6.19 -13.62
CA THR A 491 -25.52 5.92 -14.56
C THR A 491 -25.10 4.89 -15.63
N TYR A 492 -23.84 4.91 -16.07
CA TYR A 492 -23.28 3.87 -16.93
C TYR A 492 -23.34 2.49 -16.26
N GLY A 493 -22.91 2.39 -14.99
CA GLY A 493 -22.97 1.15 -14.23
C GLY A 493 -24.38 0.64 -13.99
N GLU A 494 -25.34 1.52 -13.68
CA GLU A 494 -26.75 1.15 -13.56
C GLU A 494 -27.32 0.63 -14.90
N SER A 495 -26.92 1.26 -16.02
CA SER A 495 -27.32 0.81 -17.36
C SER A 495 -26.83 -0.60 -17.65
N LEU A 496 -25.54 -0.85 -17.41
CA LEU A 496 -24.94 -2.17 -17.63
C LEU A 496 -25.53 -3.21 -16.68
N LEU A 497 -25.76 -2.88 -15.41
CA LEU A 497 -26.43 -3.76 -14.45
C LEU A 497 -27.85 -4.12 -14.90
N ALA A 498 -28.63 -3.14 -15.36
CA ALA A 498 -29.98 -3.38 -15.86
C ALA A 498 -29.97 -4.35 -17.06
N HIS A 499 -29.00 -4.18 -17.97
CA HIS A 499 -28.82 -5.10 -19.09
C HIS A 499 -28.48 -6.52 -18.61
N ARG A 500 -27.56 -6.69 -17.64
CA ARG A 500 -27.22 -8.00 -17.06
C ARG A 500 -28.39 -8.69 -16.37
N LYS A 501 -29.36 -7.93 -15.88
CA LYS A 501 -30.61 -8.44 -15.29
C LYS A 501 -31.71 -8.72 -16.32
N GLY A 502 -31.43 -8.54 -17.60
CA GLY A 502 -32.40 -8.74 -18.69
C GLY A 502 -33.35 -7.56 -18.93
N ASP A 503 -33.18 -6.43 -18.24
CA ASP A 503 -34.02 -5.23 -18.45
C ASP A 503 -33.39 -4.29 -19.49
N THR A 504 -33.49 -4.69 -20.76
CA THR A 504 -32.95 -3.94 -21.90
C THR A 504 -33.62 -2.57 -22.07
N ARG A 505 -34.88 -2.42 -21.64
CA ARG A 505 -35.62 -1.15 -21.70
C ARG A 505 -35.03 -0.13 -20.72
N VAL A 506 -34.80 -0.52 -19.46
CA VAL A 506 -34.18 0.35 -18.46
C VAL A 506 -32.74 0.64 -18.83
N ALA A 507 -31.98 -0.37 -19.26
CA ALA A 507 -30.60 -0.20 -19.75
C ALA A 507 -30.53 0.86 -20.86
N GLY A 508 -31.32 0.71 -21.93
CA GLY A 508 -31.33 1.68 -23.05
C GLY A 508 -31.75 3.09 -22.62
N LYS A 509 -32.67 3.23 -21.66
CA LYS A 509 -33.07 4.54 -21.12
C LYS A 509 -31.94 5.22 -20.34
N LEU A 510 -31.21 4.46 -19.53
CA LEU A 510 -30.09 4.96 -18.73
C LEU A 510 -28.89 5.31 -19.61
N GLU A 511 -28.54 4.45 -20.56
CA GLU A 511 -27.52 4.70 -21.61
C GLU A 511 -27.80 6.00 -22.35
N HIS A 512 -29.01 6.18 -22.88
CA HIS A 512 -29.38 7.41 -23.60
C HIS A 512 -29.31 8.66 -22.72
N LYS A 513 -29.71 8.54 -21.45
CA LYS A 513 -29.65 9.64 -20.48
C LYS A 513 -28.21 10.09 -20.24
N VAL A 514 -27.28 9.16 -20.03
CA VAL A 514 -25.88 9.50 -19.81
C VAL A 514 -25.21 9.98 -21.09
N ARG A 515 -25.53 9.39 -22.25
CA ARG A 515 -25.05 9.83 -23.57
C ARG A 515 -25.34 11.30 -23.85
N LYS A 516 -26.60 11.73 -23.71
CA LYS A 516 -26.97 13.14 -23.89
C LYS A 516 -26.15 14.09 -23.03
N LYS A 517 -25.77 13.66 -21.83
CA LYS A 517 -24.96 14.44 -20.91
C LYS A 517 -23.50 14.49 -21.36
N CYS A 518 -22.95 13.37 -21.84
CA CYS A 518 -21.59 13.32 -22.37
C CYS A 518 -21.46 14.14 -23.67
N GLU A 519 -22.43 14.07 -24.58
CA GLU A 519 -22.48 14.86 -25.82
C GLU A 519 -22.52 16.36 -25.52
N LYS A 520 -23.36 16.80 -24.57
CA LYS A 520 -23.44 18.21 -24.14
C LYS A 520 -22.10 18.77 -23.64
N HIS A 521 -21.24 17.91 -23.10
CA HIS A 521 -19.94 18.29 -22.53
C HIS A 521 -18.75 17.83 -23.38
N GLU A 522 -18.99 17.30 -24.57
CA GLU A 522 -17.95 16.84 -25.51
C GLU A 522 -16.98 15.82 -24.89
N PHE A 523 -17.52 14.92 -24.06
CA PHE A 523 -16.76 13.83 -23.43
C PHE A 523 -16.55 12.66 -24.40
N GLY A 524 -15.66 12.86 -25.38
CA GLY A 524 -15.44 11.92 -26.49
C GLY A 524 -15.12 10.48 -26.05
N PHE A 525 -14.30 10.32 -25.00
CA PHE A 525 -13.93 9.01 -24.48
C PHE A 525 -15.12 8.26 -23.87
N GLU A 526 -15.91 8.91 -23.01
CA GLU A 526 -17.11 8.32 -22.43
C GLU A 526 -18.18 8.00 -23.49
N ILE A 527 -18.25 8.78 -24.57
CA ILE A 527 -19.14 8.49 -25.70
C ILE A 527 -18.73 7.18 -26.39
N GLN A 528 -17.43 6.95 -26.64
CA GLN A 528 -16.94 5.69 -27.21
C GLN A 528 -17.30 4.49 -26.32
N GLN A 529 -17.17 4.63 -25.00
CA GLN A 529 -17.55 3.58 -24.06
C GLN A 529 -19.05 3.29 -24.05
N LEU A 530 -19.86 4.33 -24.25
CA LEU A 530 -21.31 4.20 -24.40
C LEU A 530 -21.70 3.55 -25.73
N ASP A 531 -20.92 3.73 -26.79
CA ASP A 531 -21.15 3.02 -28.06
C ASP A 531 -21.00 1.51 -27.90
N ILE A 532 -19.95 1.06 -27.18
CA ILE A 532 -19.76 -0.35 -26.84
C ILE A 532 -20.96 -0.89 -26.04
N LEU A 533 -21.36 -0.17 -24.98
CA LEU A 533 -22.51 -0.55 -24.16
C LEU A 533 -23.81 -0.61 -24.96
N ARG A 534 -24.03 0.36 -25.87
CA ARG A 534 -25.22 0.42 -26.71
C ARG A 534 -25.30 -0.74 -27.69
N THR A 535 -24.17 -1.15 -28.28
CA THR A 535 -24.06 -2.34 -29.13
C THR A 535 -24.43 -3.59 -28.35
N LEU A 536 -23.92 -3.75 -27.12
CA LEU A 536 -24.28 -4.86 -26.24
C LEU A 536 -25.80 -4.87 -25.92
N ILE A 537 -26.36 -3.73 -25.55
CA ILE A 537 -27.79 -3.62 -25.19
C ILE A 537 -28.72 -3.96 -26.36
N ARG A 538 -28.35 -3.58 -27.58
CA ARG A 538 -29.19 -3.78 -28.78
C ARG A 538 -29.04 -5.17 -29.39
N GLY A 539 -28.08 -5.96 -28.91
CA GLY A 539 -27.59 -7.16 -29.60
C GLY A 539 -26.75 -6.77 -30.81
N ALA A 540 -25.73 -7.56 -31.13
CA ALA A 540 -25.04 -7.43 -32.41
C ALA A 540 -26.08 -7.64 -33.53
N SER A 541 -26.47 -6.57 -34.20
CA SER A 541 -27.14 -6.70 -35.49
C SER A 541 -26.16 -7.43 -36.41
N LEU A 542 -26.51 -8.69 -36.75
CA LEU A 542 -25.91 -9.45 -37.84
C LEU A 542 -25.83 -8.61 -39.12
#